data_AF-A0A7K2W8I8-F1
#
_entry.id   AF-A0A7K2W8I8-F1
#
_cell.length_a   1.000
_cell.length_b   1.000
_cell.length_c   1.000
_cell.angle_alpha   90.00
_cell.angle_beta   90.00
_cell.angle_gamma   90.00
#
_symmetry.space_group_name_H-M   'P 1'
#
loop_
_entity.id
_entity.type
_entity.pdbx_description
1 polymer ?
#
loop_
_entity_poly.entity_id
_entity_poly.type
_entity_poly.pdbx_seq_one_letter_code
_entity_poly.pdbx_strand_id
1 'polypeptide(L)'
;MSHLTFDDLKQIITECAGQDEQLPLGEDALDTTFSDLGYDSLAVLETAAAVTQRCAVELADDEFTVLSTPREVLDRVNGAVARPA
;
A
#
# COMPACT_ATOMS: atom_id res chain seq x y z
N MET A 1 -18.12 5.92 1.68
CA MET A 1 -16.76 6.47 1.85
C MET A 1 -15.93 5.37 2.49
N SER A 2 -15.38 4.46 1.68
CA SER A 2 -14.65 3.30 2.18
C SER A 2 -13.20 3.72 2.39
N HIS A 3 -12.79 3.87 3.65
CA HIS A 3 -11.41 4.18 4.04
C HIS A 3 -10.58 2.89 3.90
N LEU A 4 -9.43 2.96 3.22
CA LEU A 4 -8.48 1.85 3.16
C LEU A 4 -7.89 1.66 4.57
N THR A 5 -8.03 0.47 5.14
CA THR A 5 -7.40 0.14 6.43
C THR A 5 -6.05 -0.54 6.22
N PHE A 6 -5.22 -0.58 7.27
CA PHE A 6 -3.97 -1.35 7.21
C PHE A 6 -4.23 -2.83 6.94
N ASP A 7 -5.36 -3.37 7.40
CA ASP A 7 -5.72 -4.75 7.12
C ASP A 7 -6.02 -4.99 5.64
N ASP A 8 -6.74 -4.06 5.00
CA ASP A 8 -6.93 -4.07 3.54
C ASP A 8 -5.60 -3.98 2.80
N LEU A 9 -4.72 -3.06 3.22
CA LEU A 9 -3.42 -2.91 2.58
C LEU A 9 -2.57 -4.18 2.72
N LYS A 10 -2.55 -4.80 3.92
CA LYS A 10 -1.87 -6.08 4.16
C LYS A 10 -2.41 -7.19 3.25
N GLN A 11 -3.73 -7.28 3.08
CA GLN A 11 -4.32 -8.24 2.16
C GLN A 11 -3.84 -8.00 0.73
N ILE A 12 -3.85 -6.75 0.26
CA ILE A 12 -3.42 -6.41 -1.09
C ILE A 12 -1.94 -6.74 -1.30
N ILE A 13 -1.07 -6.36 -0.36
CA ILE A 13 0.36 -6.68 -0.40
C ILE A 13 0.56 -8.20 -0.44
N THR A 14 -0.18 -8.95 0.38
CA THR A 14 -0.09 -10.42 0.41
C THR A 14 -0.52 -11.05 -0.91
N GLU A 15 -1.59 -10.52 -1.53
CA GLU A 15 -2.03 -10.97 -2.85
C GLU A 15 -0.99 -10.67 -3.94
N CYS A 16 -0.31 -9.52 -3.87
CA CYS A 16 0.71 -9.11 -4.82
C CYS A 16 2.07 -9.80 -4.60
N ALA A 17 2.48 -10.03 -3.35
CA ALA A 17 3.71 -10.74 -3.01
C ALA A 17 3.58 -12.26 -3.19
N GLY A 18 2.36 -12.79 -3.22
CA GLY A 18 2.08 -14.22 -3.34
C GLY A 18 1.96 -14.92 -1.97
N GLN A 19 1.36 -16.11 -1.98
CA GLN A 19 0.91 -16.81 -0.76
C GLN A 19 2.04 -17.29 0.18
N ASP A 20 3.29 -17.35 -0.28
CA ASP A 20 4.44 -17.84 0.51
C ASP A 20 5.12 -16.71 1.31
N GLU A 21 4.98 -15.45 0.88
CA GLU A 21 5.64 -14.28 1.45
C GLU A 21 4.73 -13.54 2.46
N GLN A 22 4.02 -14.31 3.29
CA GLN A 22 3.23 -13.77 4.40
C GLN A 22 4.16 -13.31 5.54
N LEU A 23 4.83 -12.19 5.33
CA LEU A 23 5.56 -11.50 6.39
C LEU A 23 4.57 -10.93 7.40
N PRO A 24 4.82 -11.08 8.71
CA PRO A 24 3.96 -10.51 9.74
C PRO A 24 4.07 -8.98 9.71
N LEU A 25 3.17 -8.34 8.96
CA LEU A 25 2.97 -6.91 8.95
C LEU A 25 2.27 -6.49 10.26
N GLY A 26 3.07 -6.22 11.29
CA GLY A 26 2.64 -5.67 12.58
C GLY A 26 2.45 -4.16 12.56
N GLU A 27 2.20 -3.57 13.73
CA GLU A 27 2.11 -2.11 13.88
C GLU A 27 3.44 -1.41 13.53
N ASP A 28 4.58 -2.02 13.87
CA ASP A 28 5.90 -1.50 13.50
C ASP A 28 6.09 -1.42 11.98
N ALA A 29 5.48 -2.33 11.22
CA ALA A 29 5.60 -2.36 9.77
C ALA A 29 4.97 -1.13 9.10
N LEU A 30 4.09 -0.39 9.78
CA LEU A 30 3.54 0.86 9.27
C LEU A 30 4.63 1.91 9.05
N ASP A 31 5.62 1.96 9.94
CA ASP A 31 6.72 2.92 9.93
C ASP A 31 8.00 2.34 9.30
N THR A 32 7.97 1.06 8.91
CA THR A 32 9.06 0.37 8.24
C THR A 32 8.89 0.45 6.71
N THR A 33 10.00 0.59 6.00
CA THR A 33 9.97 0.59 4.53
C THR A 33 9.72 -0.81 3.98
N PHE A 34 9.08 -0.89 2.83
CA PHE A 34 8.83 -2.18 2.17
C PHE A 34 10.10 -3.01 1.96
N SER A 35 11.23 -2.36 1.61
CA SER A 35 12.51 -3.05 1.45
C SER A 35 13.06 -3.63 2.76
N ASP A 36 12.87 -2.95 3.89
CA ASP A 36 13.31 -3.45 5.20
C ASP A 36 12.40 -4.57 5.72
N LEU A 37 11.12 -4.53 5.34
CA LEU A 37 10.18 -5.63 5.55
C LEU A 37 10.52 -6.88 4.71
N GLY A 38 11.35 -6.75 3.67
CA GLY A 38 11.72 -7.84 2.77
C GLY A 38 10.88 -7.93 1.51
N TYR A 39 10.10 -6.89 1.19
CA TYR A 39 9.39 -6.79 -0.08
C TYR A 39 10.28 -6.21 -1.17
N ASP A 40 10.29 -6.87 -2.33
CA ASP A 40 10.91 -6.36 -3.53
C ASP A 40 10.15 -5.17 -4.13
N SER A 41 10.86 -4.30 -4.85
CA SER A 41 10.27 -3.13 -5.51
C SER A 41 9.13 -3.49 -6.45
N LEU A 42 9.13 -4.70 -7.04
CA LEU A 42 8.04 -5.19 -7.89
C LEU A 42 6.74 -5.40 -7.09
N ALA A 43 6.80 -6.10 -5.95
CA ALA A 43 5.63 -6.34 -5.11
C ALA A 43 5.02 -5.02 -4.61
N VAL A 44 5.88 -4.05 -4.30
CA VAL A 44 5.49 -2.69 -3.91
C VAL A 44 4.74 -2.00 -5.05
N LEU A 45 5.30 -2.01 -6.27
CA LEU A 45 4.70 -1.38 -7.45
C LEU A 45 3.38 -2.05 -7.88
N GLU A 46 3.29 -3.38 -7.78
CA GLU A 46 2.03 -4.10 -8.01
C GLU A 46 0.99 -3.77 -6.95
N THR A 47 1.39 -3.65 -5.69
CA THR A 47 0.51 -3.18 -4.61
C THR A 47 -0.04 -1.79 -4.92
N ALA A 48 0.78 -0.87 -5.41
CA ALA A 48 0.35 0.46 -5.86
C ALA A 48 -0.80 0.39 -6.86
N ALA A 49 -0.60 -0.42 -7.90
CA ALA A 49 -1.52 -0.58 -9.02
C ALA A 49 -2.81 -1.27 -8.58
N ALA A 50 -2.72 -2.22 -7.64
CA ALA A 50 -3.87 -2.89 -7.06
C ALA A 50 -4.68 -1.95 -6.17
N VAL A 51 -4.03 -1.12 -5.34
CA VAL A 51 -4.69 -0.13 -4.47
C VAL A 51 -5.38 0.97 -5.29
N THR A 52 -4.70 1.54 -6.29
CA THR A 52 -5.30 2.55 -7.19
C THR A 52 -6.55 2.03 -7.89
N GLN A 53 -6.51 0.81 -8.43
CA GLN A 53 -7.68 0.17 -9.04
C GLN A 53 -8.80 -0.12 -8.03
N ARG A 54 -8.47 -0.68 -6.86
CA ARG A 54 -9.47 -1.05 -5.84
C ARG A 54 -10.15 0.16 -5.20
N CYS A 55 -9.38 1.21 -4.92
CA CYS A 55 -9.88 2.43 -4.30
C CYS A 55 -10.34 3.48 -5.33
N ALA A 56 -10.19 3.22 -6.63
CA ALA A 56 -10.45 4.17 -7.71
C ALA A 56 -9.76 5.53 -7.47
N VAL A 57 -8.50 5.49 -7.01
CA VAL A 57 -7.68 6.67 -6.76
C VAL A 57 -6.62 6.80 -7.85
N GLU A 58 -6.27 8.04 -8.19
CA GLU A 58 -5.14 8.35 -9.06
C GLU A 58 -3.90 8.63 -8.18
N LEU A 59 -2.91 7.75 -8.27
CA LEU A 59 -1.56 7.95 -7.73
C LEU A 59 -0.61 8.09 -8.91
N ALA A 60 0.16 9.17 -8.94
CA ALA A 60 1.23 9.30 -9.93
C ALA A 60 2.40 8.37 -9.58
N ASP A 61 3.13 7.89 -10.59
CA ASP A 61 4.33 7.07 -10.41
C ASP A 61 5.36 7.74 -9.48
N ASP A 62 5.56 9.06 -9.62
CA ASP A 62 6.44 9.84 -8.75
C ASP A 62 6.01 9.79 -7.29
N GLU A 63 4.70 9.82 -7.00
CA GLU A 63 4.22 9.71 -5.63
C GLU A 63 4.57 8.35 -5.06
N PHE A 64 4.36 7.29 -5.83
CA PHE A 64 4.64 5.95 -5.34
C PHE A 64 6.13 5.72 -5.04
N THR A 65 7.03 6.36 -5.79
CA THR A 65 8.47 6.33 -5.45
C THR A 65 8.81 7.05 -4.15
N VAL A 66 7.97 7.97 -3.69
CA VAL A 66 8.14 8.65 -2.39
C VAL A 66 7.49 7.83 -1.27
N LEU A 67 6.36 7.16 -1.53
CA LEU A 67 5.64 6.33 -0.58
C LEU A 67 6.39 5.00 -0.34
N SER A 68 7.36 5.03 0.57
CA SER A 68 8.20 3.86 0.87
C SER A 68 7.66 3.01 2.03
N THR A 69 6.68 3.53 2.77
CA THR A 69 6.09 2.87 3.94
C THR A 69 4.59 2.62 3.77
N PRO A 70 4.03 1.57 4.40
CA PRO A 70 2.60 1.30 4.39
C PRO A 70 1.76 2.46 4.94
N ARG A 71 2.27 3.18 5.96
CA ARG A 71 1.59 4.35 6.55
C ARG A 71 1.40 5.47 5.54
N GLU A 72 2.44 5.78 4.76
CA GLU A 72 2.36 6.82 3.73
C GLU A 72 1.36 6.46 2.64
N VAL A 73 1.36 5.19 2.18
CA VAL A 73 0.38 4.71 1.19
C VAL A 73 -1.04 4.85 1.74
N LEU A 74 -1.28 4.41 2.98
CA LEU A 74 -2.59 4.55 3.63
C LEU A 74 -3.04 6.01 3.72
N ASP A 75 -2.18 6.89 4.23
CA ASP A 75 -2.51 8.31 4.39
C ASP A 75 -2.85 8.94 3.04
N ARG A 76 -2.05 8.65 2.02
CA ARG A 76 -2.23 9.22 0.69
C ARG A 76 -3.49 8.72 -0.02
N VAL A 77 -3.81 7.43 0.10
CA VAL A 77 -5.02 6.83 -0.48
C VAL A 77 -6.25 7.39 0.24
N ASN A 78 -6.24 7.39 1.57
CA ASN A 78 -7.36 7.90 2.35
C ASN A 78 -7.57 9.41 2.15
N GLY A 79 -6.50 10.18 1.97
CA GLY A 79 -6.56 11.59 1.59
C GLY A 79 -7.18 11.83 0.21
N ALA A 80 -6.99 10.93 -0.75
CA ALA A 80 -7.64 11.00 -2.06
C ALA A 80 -9.13 10.63 -2.00
N VAL A 81 -9.49 9.54 -1.32
CA VAL A 81 -10.89 9.10 -1.19
C VAL A 81 -11.74 10.12 -0.40
N ALA A 82 -11.12 10.85 0.52
CA ALA A 82 -11.77 11.89 1.30
C ALA A 82 -12.07 13.18 0.53
N ARG A 83 -11.61 13.32 -0.72
CA ARG A 83 -11.98 14.44 -1.60
C ARG A 83 -13.13 14.00 -2.52
N PRO A 84 -14.39 14.17 -2.11
CA PRO A 84 -15.49 14.06 -3.05
C PRO A 84 -15.33 15.19 -4.08
N ALA A 85 -15.39 14.82 -5.36
CA ALA A 85 -15.63 15.78 -6.45
C ALA A 85 -16.98 16.48 -6.28
#